data_AF-A0A9X2E4L7-F1
#
_entry.id   AF-A0A9X2E4L7-F1
#
_cell.length_a   1.000
_cell.length_b   1.000
_cell.length_c   1.000
_cell.angle_alpha   90.00
_cell.angle_beta   90.00
_cell.angle_gamma   90.00
#
_symmetry.space_group_name_H-M   'P 1'
#
loop_
_entity.id
_entity.type
_entity.pdbx_description
1 polymer ?
#
loop_
_entity_poly.entity_id
_entity_poly.type
_entity_poly.pdbx_seq_one_letter_code
_entity_poly.pdbx_strand_id
1 'polypeptide(L)'
;MSEQIPTNSQATQRIPEGHVDVRGPRFAAWITTGVLVLVLIAAAFSRPLAAVLIGLQTIVFAIGAINGPRRSPYGLLYAKLVAPRVGPPTETEPAAPVRFAQLVGFVFAAISLLGFAFGSAVVGTIFAAFALFAAFLNAAFGICLGCKIYPFAQRLLPRSAAPTNSPS
;
A
#
# COMPACT_ATOMS: atom_id res chain seq x y z
N MET A 1 27.96 -43.64 5.85
CA MET A 1 26.56 -43.91 5.50
C MET A 1 25.69 -42.98 6.33
N SER A 2 25.27 -41.79 5.92
CA SER A 2 25.35 -41.05 4.65
C SER A 2 25.19 -39.58 5.03
N GLU A 3 26.20 -38.75 4.77
CA GLU A 3 26.09 -37.30 4.82
C GLU A 3 25.09 -36.86 3.75
N GLN A 4 23.91 -36.42 4.15
CA GLN A 4 22.96 -35.78 3.26
C GLN A 4 23.49 -34.37 2.96
N ILE A 5 24.20 -34.24 1.84
CA ILE A 5 24.44 -32.96 1.17
C ILE A 5 23.05 -32.39 0.81
N PRO A 6 22.62 -31.25 1.37
CA PRO A 6 21.36 -30.64 0.95
C PRO A 6 21.51 -30.21 -0.51
N THR A 7 20.87 -30.95 -1.41
CA THR A 7 20.79 -30.65 -2.84
C THR A 7 20.21 -29.25 -3.02
N ASN A 8 20.96 -28.43 -3.76
CA ASN A 8 20.80 -27.03 -4.14
C ASN A 8 19.50 -26.68 -4.91
N SER A 9 18.39 -27.40 -4.66
CA SER A 9 17.08 -27.19 -5.29
C SER A 9 16.18 -26.16 -4.59
N GLN A 10 16.57 -25.65 -3.42
CA GLN A 10 15.84 -24.56 -2.73
C GLN A 10 16.30 -23.15 -3.14
N ALA A 11 17.23 -23.03 -4.08
CA ALA A 11 17.61 -21.78 -4.72
C ALA A 11 16.52 -21.19 -5.65
N THR A 12 15.32 -21.78 -5.68
CA THR A 12 14.14 -21.10 -6.22
C THR A 12 13.61 -20.14 -5.15
N GLN A 13 14.02 -18.89 -5.25
CA GLN A 13 13.61 -17.71 -4.48
C GLN A 13 12.13 -17.73 -4.04
N ARG A 14 11.80 -18.40 -2.94
CA ARG A 14 10.50 -18.24 -2.29
C ARG A 14 10.59 -17.00 -1.42
N ILE A 15 9.88 -15.94 -1.83
CA ILE A 15 9.77 -14.71 -1.04
C ILE A 15 9.43 -15.09 0.41
N PRO A 16 10.20 -14.65 1.42
CA PRO A 16 9.95 -14.98 2.81
C PRO A 16 8.51 -14.66 3.21
N GLU A 17 7.92 -15.43 4.13
CA GLU A 17 6.57 -15.14 4.60
C GLU A 17 6.48 -13.71 5.14
N GLY A 18 5.40 -13.02 4.80
CA GLY A 18 5.21 -11.61 5.16
C GLY A 18 6.04 -10.61 4.34
N HIS A 19 6.76 -11.02 3.28
CA HIS A 19 7.44 -10.11 2.35
C HIS A 19 6.70 -9.98 1.02
N VAL A 20 6.94 -8.88 0.31
CA VAL A 20 6.37 -8.56 -1.01
C VAL A 20 7.48 -8.16 -1.98
N ASP A 21 7.29 -8.44 -3.27
CA ASP A 21 8.18 -7.94 -4.33
C ASP A 21 8.05 -6.42 -4.41
N VAL A 22 9.16 -5.70 -4.31
CA VAL A 22 9.25 -4.23 -4.30
C VAL A 22 8.61 -3.61 -5.56
N ARG A 23 8.64 -4.31 -6.69
CA ARG A 23 8.06 -3.85 -7.96
C ARG A 23 6.52 -3.76 -7.89
N GLY A 24 5.88 -4.60 -7.08
CA GLY A 24 4.42 -4.65 -6.94
C GLY A 24 3.82 -3.39 -6.32
N PRO A 25 4.25 -2.99 -5.10
CA PRO A 25 3.84 -1.72 -4.48
C PRO A 25 4.14 -0.50 -5.35
N ARG A 26 5.29 -0.48 -6.06
CA ARG A 26 5.64 0.61 -6.98
C ARG A 26 4.65 0.71 -8.15
N PHE A 27 4.31 -0.41 -8.77
CA PHE A 27 3.31 -0.46 -9.84
C PHE A 27 1.94 0.05 -9.37
N ALA A 28 1.49 -0.42 -8.20
CA ALA A 28 0.23 0.03 -7.61
C ALA A 28 0.25 1.54 -7.27
N ALA A 29 1.39 2.07 -6.82
CA ALA A 29 1.57 3.49 -6.51
C ALA A 29 1.48 4.36 -7.78
N TRP A 30 2.04 3.92 -8.91
CA TRP A 30 1.90 4.62 -10.20
C TRP A 30 0.45 4.69 -10.67
N ILE A 31 -0.29 3.57 -10.61
CA ILE A 31 -1.72 3.56 -10.94
C ILE A 31 -2.49 4.51 -10.02
N THR A 32 -2.25 4.42 -8.72
CA THR A 32 -2.92 5.26 -7.71
C THR A 32 -2.65 6.74 -7.93
N THR A 33 -1.41 7.10 -8.29
CA THR A 33 -1.04 8.48 -8.65
C THR A 33 -1.86 8.97 -9.83
N GLY A 34 -1.94 8.17 -10.91
CA GLY A 34 -2.77 8.50 -12.07
C GLY A 34 -4.24 8.70 -11.72
N VAL A 35 -4.81 7.79 -10.92
CA VAL A 35 -6.21 7.90 -10.46
C VAL A 35 -6.43 9.17 -9.62
N LEU A 36 -5.52 9.50 -8.71
CA LEU A 36 -5.65 10.69 -7.87
C LEU A 36 -5.46 12.00 -8.65
N VAL A 37 -4.61 12.02 -9.68
CA VAL A 37 -4.56 13.13 -10.63
C VAL A 37 -5.89 13.29 -11.36
N LEU A 38 -6.49 12.19 -11.83
CA LEU A 38 -7.83 12.23 -12.44
C LEU A 38 -8.91 12.70 -11.47
N VAL A 39 -8.83 12.36 -10.18
CA VAL A 39 -9.72 12.90 -9.14
C VAL A 39 -9.60 14.42 -9.06
N LEU A 40 -8.39 14.96 -9.01
CA LEU A 40 -8.17 16.41 -8.92
C LEU A 40 -8.62 17.15 -10.18
N ILE A 41 -8.35 16.60 -11.36
CA ILE A 41 -8.86 17.13 -12.63
C ILE A 41 -10.39 17.12 -12.59
N ALA A 42 -11.01 15.98 -12.25
CA ALA A 42 -12.45 15.87 -12.15
C ALA A 42 -13.04 16.85 -11.13
N ALA A 43 -12.36 17.13 -10.02
CA ALA A 43 -12.82 18.07 -9.00
C ALA A 43 -12.98 19.51 -9.55
N ALA A 44 -12.19 19.88 -10.57
CA ALA A 44 -12.30 21.17 -11.24
C ALA A 44 -13.53 21.29 -12.15
N PHE A 45 -14.03 20.18 -12.70
CA PHE A 45 -15.16 20.18 -13.65
C PHE A 45 -16.48 19.68 -13.03
N SER A 46 -16.40 18.65 -12.19
CA SER A 46 -17.56 17.93 -11.65
C SER A 46 -17.23 17.27 -10.31
N ARG A 47 -17.75 17.87 -9.23
CA ARG A 47 -17.68 17.31 -7.87
C ARG A 47 -18.23 15.88 -7.76
N PRO A 48 -19.41 15.53 -8.32
CA PRO A 48 -19.90 14.16 -8.21
C PRO A 48 -19.00 13.15 -8.92
N LEU A 49 -18.39 13.53 -10.05
CA LEU A 49 -17.40 12.68 -10.72
C LEU A 49 -16.16 12.46 -9.84
N ALA A 50 -15.64 13.53 -9.23
CA ALA A 50 -14.52 13.43 -8.30
C ALA A 50 -14.86 12.53 -7.09
N ALA A 51 -16.07 12.65 -6.54
CA ALA A 51 -16.55 11.82 -5.44
C ALA A 51 -16.60 10.33 -5.81
N VAL A 52 -17.09 10.00 -7.01
CA VAL A 52 -17.11 8.61 -7.49
C VAL A 52 -15.70 8.06 -7.64
N LEU A 53 -14.79 8.80 -8.29
CA LEU A 53 -13.41 8.36 -8.51
C LEU A 53 -12.65 8.15 -7.19
N ILE A 54 -12.74 9.10 -6.25
CA ILE A 54 -12.08 8.95 -4.96
C ILE A 54 -12.74 7.86 -4.10
N GLY A 55 -14.05 7.64 -4.25
CA GLY A 55 -14.77 6.55 -3.60
C GLY A 55 -14.24 5.18 -4.03
N LEU A 56 -14.07 4.97 -5.34
CA LEU A 56 -13.45 3.75 -5.87
C LEU A 56 -12.02 3.56 -5.34
N GLN A 57 -11.20 4.61 -5.35
CA GLN A 57 -9.84 4.55 -4.83
C GLN A 57 -9.80 4.28 -3.31
N THR A 58 -10.76 4.81 -2.56
CA THR A 58 -10.92 4.56 -1.12
C THR A 58 -11.17 3.08 -0.85
N ILE A 59 -12.01 2.42 -1.66
CA ILE A 59 -12.26 0.97 -1.56
C ILE A 59 -10.97 0.19 -1.82
N VAL A 60 -10.20 0.57 -2.84
CA VAL A 60 -8.90 -0.08 -3.14
C VAL A 60 -7.93 0.07 -1.96
N PHE A 61 -7.89 1.26 -1.35
CA PHE A 61 -7.10 1.49 -0.13
C PHE A 61 -7.57 0.60 1.03
N ALA A 62 -8.88 0.53 1.29
CA ALA A 62 -9.44 -0.31 2.35
C ALA A 62 -9.08 -1.79 2.16
N ILE A 63 -9.24 -2.33 0.94
CA ILE A 63 -8.91 -3.72 0.63
C ILE A 63 -7.41 -3.99 0.88
N GLY A 64 -6.53 -3.10 0.43
CA GLY A 64 -5.09 -3.27 0.63
C GLY A 64 -4.67 -3.17 2.10
N ALA A 65 -5.33 -2.35 2.92
CA ALA A 65 -5.02 -2.19 4.33
C ALA A 65 -5.43 -3.44 5.14
N ILE A 66 -6.63 -3.96 4.87
CA ILE A 66 -7.21 -5.12 5.55
C ILE A 66 -6.56 -6.42 5.08
N ASN A 67 -6.54 -6.68 3.77
CA ASN A 67 -6.11 -7.97 3.20
C ASN A 67 -4.62 -8.02 2.87
N GLY A 68 -3.93 -6.88 2.96
CA GLY A 68 -2.51 -6.75 2.65
C GLY A 68 -2.22 -6.39 1.19
N PRO A 69 -1.01 -5.89 0.89
CA PRO A 69 -0.69 -5.25 -0.40
C PRO A 69 -0.73 -6.23 -1.57
N ARG A 70 -0.33 -7.50 -1.33
CA ARG A 70 -0.38 -8.59 -2.30
C ARG A 70 -1.79 -8.97 -2.75
N ARG A 71 -2.77 -8.84 -1.86
CA ARG A 71 -4.17 -9.17 -2.15
C ARG A 71 -5.00 -7.93 -2.53
N SER A 72 -4.37 -6.77 -2.66
CA SER A 72 -5.03 -5.59 -3.20
C SER A 72 -5.38 -5.80 -4.68
N PRO A 73 -6.41 -5.12 -5.22
CA PRO A 73 -6.79 -5.21 -6.63
C PRO A 73 -5.60 -4.97 -7.57
N TYR A 74 -4.79 -3.94 -7.29
CA TYR A 74 -3.60 -3.62 -8.07
C TYR A 74 -2.47 -4.63 -7.86
N GLY A 75 -2.34 -5.21 -6.66
CA GLY A 75 -1.38 -6.29 -6.38
C GLY A 75 -1.70 -7.58 -7.15
N LEU A 76 -2.98 -7.92 -7.28
CA LEU A 76 -3.42 -9.04 -8.11
C LEU A 76 -3.20 -8.77 -9.60
N LEU A 77 -3.41 -7.52 -10.03
CA LEU A 77 -3.14 -7.09 -11.40
C LEU A 77 -1.64 -7.22 -11.73
N TYR A 78 -0.77 -6.77 -10.82
CA TYR A 78 0.68 -6.95 -10.94
C TYR A 78 1.05 -8.43 -11.03
N ALA A 79 0.54 -9.26 -10.11
CA ALA A 79 0.87 -10.68 -10.05
C ALA A 79 0.43 -11.45 -11.32
N LYS A 80 -0.71 -11.07 -11.93
CA LYS A 80 -1.24 -11.74 -13.13
C LYS A 80 -0.64 -11.23 -14.43
N LEU A 81 -0.42 -9.92 -14.56
CA LEU A 81 -0.07 -9.31 -15.85
C LEU A 81 1.40 -8.91 -15.94
N VAL A 82 1.98 -8.44 -14.84
CA VAL A 82 3.33 -7.85 -14.86
C VAL A 82 4.34 -8.89 -14.43
N ALA A 83 4.15 -9.53 -13.27
CA ALA A 83 5.09 -10.49 -12.69
C ALA A 83 5.54 -11.61 -13.66
N PRO A 84 4.67 -12.22 -14.51
CA PRO A 84 5.09 -13.24 -15.46
C PRO A 84 6.04 -12.73 -16.56
N ARG A 85 6.04 -11.41 -16.82
CA ARG A 85 6.82 -10.77 -17.91
C ARG A 85 8.16 -10.22 -17.46
N VAL A 86 8.35 -9.92 -16.17
CA VAL A 86 9.56 -9.28 -15.61
C VAL A 86 10.50 -10.25 -14.88
N GLY A 87 10.22 -11.55 -14.93
CA GLY A 87 11.05 -12.58 -14.31
C GLY A 87 10.94 -12.63 -12.78
N PRO A 88 11.76 -13.47 -12.12
CA PRO A 88 11.63 -13.70 -10.69
C PRO A 88 12.02 -12.46 -9.85
N PRO A 89 11.45 -12.33 -8.64
CA PRO A 89 11.69 -11.20 -7.74
C PRO A 89 13.17 -11.07 -7.37
N THR A 90 13.79 -9.95 -7.69
CA THR A 90 15.21 -9.68 -7.38
C THR A 90 15.38 -9.09 -5.97
N GLU A 91 14.34 -8.41 -5.46
CA GLU A 91 14.37 -7.71 -4.18
C GLU A 91 12.98 -7.78 -3.52
N THR A 92 12.95 -7.95 -2.20
CA THR A 92 11.69 -8.09 -1.43
C THR A 92 11.71 -7.22 -0.19
N GLU A 93 10.59 -6.60 0.14
CA GLU A 93 10.43 -5.79 1.35
C GLU A 93 9.37 -6.38 2.30
N PRO A 94 9.44 -6.10 3.62
CA PRO A 94 8.40 -6.48 4.56
C PRO A 94 7.05 -5.86 4.18
N ALA A 95 5.96 -6.64 4.29
CA ALA A 95 4.61 -6.18 3.94
C ALA A 95 4.03 -5.18 4.97
N ALA A 96 4.52 -5.19 6.22
CA ALA A 96 3.92 -4.40 7.31
C ALA A 96 4.02 -2.87 7.08
N PRO A 97 5.17 -2.29 6.71
CA PRO A 97 5.26 -0.86 6.37
C PRO A 97 4.35 -0.46 5.19
N VAL A 98 4.19 -1.35 4.21
CA VAL A 98 3.33 -1.12 3.03
C VAL A 98 1.84 -1.09 3.43
N ARG A 99 1.43 -1.98 4.35
CA ARG A 99 0.06 -1.96 4.92
C ARG A 99 -0.23 -0.67 5.68
N PHE A 100 0.75 -0.19 6.44
CA PHE A 100 0.62 1.08 7.14
C PHE A 100 0.43 2.25 6.17
N ALA A 101 1.24 2.31 5.11
CA ALA A 101 1.07 3.34 4.07
C ALA A 101 -0.32 3.28 3.41
N GLN A 102 -0.84 2.08 3.17
CA GLN A 102 -2.18 1.88 2.62
C GLN A 102 -3.28 2.37 3.57
N LEU A 103 -3.11 2.18 4.89
CA LEU A 103 -4.04 2.70 5.89
C LEU A 103 -4.03 4.23 5.93
N VAL A 104 -2.85 4.86 5.87
CA VAL A 104 -2.74 6.32 5.81
C VAL A 104 -3.40 6.87 4.54
N GLY A 105 -3.14 6.23 3.39
CA GLY A 105 -3.80 6.56 2.12
C GLY A 105 -5.33 6.41 2.20
N PHE A 106 -5.83 5.36 2.85
CA PHE A 106 -7.26 5.16 3.10
C PHE A 106 -7.85 6.34 3.90
N VAL A 107 -7.20 6.76 4.98
CA VAL A 107 -7.70 7.86 5.83
C VAL A 107 -7.83 9.15 5.01
N PHE A 108 -6.79 9.51 4.24
CA PHE A 108 -6.86 10.71 3.39
C PHE A 108 -7.94 10.60 2.32
N ALA A 109 -8.04 9.45 1.64
CA ALA A 109 -9.05 9.24 0.61
C ALA A 109 -10.48 9.27 1.18
N ALA A 110 -10.70 8.72 2.37
CA ALA A 110 -11.99 8.76 3.06
C ALA A 110 -12.40 10.18 3.44
N ILE A 111 -11.49 10.99 4.00
CA ILE A 111 -11.79 12.39 4.32
C ILE A 111 -12.05 13.19 3.04
N SER A 112 -11.28 12.93 1.97
CA SER A 112 -11.52 13.53 0.66
C SER A 112 -12.91 13.19 0.11
N LEU A 113 -13.32 11.92 0.19
CA LEU A 113 -14.64 11.45 -0.21
C LEU A 113 -15.75 12.16 0.57
N LEU A 114 -15.63 12.25 1.90
CA LEU A 114 -16.61 12.95 2.73
C LEU A 114 -16.67 14.44 2.37
N GLY A 115 -15.54 15.08 2.11
CA GLY A 115 -15.47 16.46 1.65
C GLY A 115 -16.28 16.68 0.36
N PHE A 116 -16.07 15.85 -0.66
CA PHE A 116 -16.83 15.95 -1.90
C PHE A 116 -18.31 15.57 -1.74
N ALA A 117 -18.62 14.55 -0.91
CA ALA A 117 -19.99 14.09 -0.67
C ALA A 117 -20.85 15.12 0.08
N PHE A 118 -20.27 15.83 1.05
CA PHE A 118 -20.96 16.89 1.80
C PHE A 118 -20.85 18.28 1.14
N GLY A 119 -20.32 18.36 -0.08
CA GLY A 119 -20.30 19.59 -0.88
C GLY A 119 -19.11 20.51 -0.66
N SER A 120 -18.17 20.17 0.23
CA SER A 120 -16.93 20.93 0.45
C SER A 120 -15.83 20.52 -0.54
N ALA A 121 -15.79 21.21 -1.68
CA ALA A 121 -14.76 21.00 -2.71
C ALA A 121 -13.34 21.28 -2.16
N VAL A 122 -13.20 22.23 -1.24
CA VAL A 122 -11.91 22.59 -0.63
C VAL A 122 -11.36 21.42 0.19
N VAL A 123 -12.16 20.85 1.09
CA VAL A 123 -11.76 19.69 1.90
C VAL A 123 -11.46 18.49 1.01
N GLY A 124 -12.35 18.20 0.06
CA GLY A 124 -12.17 17.11 -0.89
C GLY A 124 -10.84 17.21 -1.65
N THR A 125 -10.53 18.38 -2.19
CA THR A 125 -9.33 18.63 -3.00
C THR A 125 -8.05 18.59 -2.16
N ILE A 126 -8.04 19.21 -0.97
CA ILE A 126 -6.87 19.22 -0.09
C ILE A 126 -6.48 17.80 0.33
N PHE A 127 -7.45 16.99 0.77
CA PHE A 127 -7.16 15.61 1.18
C PHE A 127 -6.83 14.68 0.01
N ALA A 128 -7.42 14.91 -1.18
CA ALA A 128 -7.00 14.22 -2.39
C ALA A 128 -5.56 14.57 -2.77
N ALA A 129 -5.13 15.83 -2.61
CA ALA A 129 -3.76 16.25 -2.85
C ALA A 129 -2.77 15.63 -1.84
N PHE A 130 -3.14 15.49 -0.57
CA PHE A 130 -2.32 14.76 0.40
C PHE A 130 -2.20 13.27 0.06
N ALA A 131 -3.30 12.62 -0.33
CA ALA A 131 -3.27 11.25 -0.82
C ALA A 131 -2.37 11.12 -2.06
N LEU A 132 -2.46 12.07 -3.00
CA LEU A 132 -1.64 12.10 -4.22
C LEU A 132 -0.16 12.24 -3.86
N PHE A 133 0.17 13.17 -2.97
CA PHE A 133 1.54 13.38 -2.51
C PHE A 133 2.10 12.10 -1.88
N ALA A 134 1.34 11.45 -0.99
CA ALA A 134 1.75 10.18 -0.37
C ALA A 134 1.96 9.06 -1.41
N ALA A 135 1.06 8.93 -2.38
CA ALA A 135 1.15 7.94 -3.45
C ALA A 135 2.34 8.22 -4.38
N PHE A 136 2.55 9.48 -4.76
CA PHE A 136 3.64 9.91 -5.62
C PHE A 136 5.00 9.70 -4.97
N LEU A 137 5.15 10.00 -3.67
CA LEU A 137 6.39 9.71 -2.96
C LEU A 137 6.74 8.22 -2.97
N ASN A 138 5.73 7.35 -2.78
CA ASN A 138 5.92 5.90 -2.87
C ASN A 138 6.27 5.45 -4.31
N ALA A 139 5.71 6.10 -5.33
CA ALA A 139 6.00 5.81 -6.74
C ALA A 139 7.40 6.29 -7.17
N ALA A 140 7.79 7.51 -6.77
CA ALA A 140 8.99 8.21 -7.24
C ALA A 140 10.27 7.77 -6.52
N PHE A 141 10.21 7.64 -5.19
CA PHE A 141 11.42 7.36 -4.41
C PHE A 141 11.60 5.87 -4.14
N GLY A 142 10.58 5.03 -4.34
CA GLY A 142 10.65 3.59 -4.04
C GLY A 142 11.02 3.28 -2.58
N ILE A 143 11.04 4.32 -1.76
CA ILE A 143 11.26 4.35 -0.33
C ILE A 143 9.86 4.55 0.21
N CYS A 144 9.21 3.47 0.62
CA CYS A 144 8.07 3.58 1.50
C CYS A 144 8.50 4.54 2.61
N LEU A 145 7.93 5.75 2.70
CA LEU A 145 8.22 6.66 3.82
C LEU A 145 7.97 5.94 5.16
N GLY A 146 7.10 4.91 5.13
CA GLY A 146 6.95 3.87 6.14
C GLY A 146 8.23 3.14 6.54
N CYS A 147 9.18 2.75 5.68
CA CYS A 147 10.39 2.05 6.14
C CYS A 147 11.29 2.93 7.05
N LYS A 148 11.20 4.27 6.94
CA LYS A 148 11.88 5.22 7.86
C LYS A 148 10.98 5.74 8.99
N ILE A 149 9.69 5.97 8.74
CA ILE A 149 8.72 6.46 9.73
C ILE A 149 8.16 5.34 10.61
N TYR A 150 8.00 4.12 10.12
CA TYR A 150 7.49 2.97 10.88
C TYR A 150 8.32 2.67 12.14
N PRO A 151 9.66 2.60 12.11
CA PRO A 151 10.43 2.44 13.35
C PRO A 151 10.27 3.64 14.29
N PHE A 152 9.93 4.83 13.79
CA PHE A 152 9.61 6.00 14.62
C PHE A 152 8.20 5.90 15.23
N ALA A 153 7.19 5.52 14.45
CA ALA A 153 5.82 5.30 14.93
C ALA A 153 5.73 4.12 15.91
N GLN A 154 6.47 3.03 15.68
CA GLN A 154 6.58 1.91 16.62
C GLN A 154 7.25 2.29 17.95
N ARG A 155 8.11 3.31 17.98
CA ARG A 155 8.66 3.84 19.24
C ARG A 155 7.64 4.66 20.03
N LEU A 156 6.65 5.24 19.34
CA LEU A 156 5.59 6.04 19.96
C LEU A 156 4.36 5.21 20.36
N LEU A 157 4.16 4.04 19.75
CA LEU A 157 3.11 3.10 20.11
C LEU A 157 3.47 2.37 21.42
N PRO A 158 2.60 2.37 22.45
CA PRO A 158 2.83 1.59 23.67
C PRO A 158 3.00 0.12 23.32
N ARG A 159 4.08 -0.52 23.80
CA ARG A 159 4.15 -1.98 23.82
C ARG A 159 3.02 -2.45 24.74
N SER A 160 1.97 -3.04 24.18
CA SER A 160 1.07 -3.87 24.98
C SER A 160 1.92 -4.97 25.60
N ALA A 161 2.13 -4.89 26.91
CA ALA A 161 2.83 -5.89 27.68
C ALA A 161 2.16 -7.25 27.39
N ALA A 162 2.95 -8.23 26.95
CA ALA A 162 2.47 -9.59 26.82
C ALA A 162 2.03 -10.07 28.23
N PRO A 163 0.86 -10.70 28.38
CA PRO A 163 0.48 -11.31 29.65
C PRO A 163 1.48 -12.43 29.95
N THR A 164 2.23 -12.27 31.04
CA THR A 164 3.07 -13.31 31.61
C THR A 164 2.18 -14.41 32.16
N ASN A 165 1.86 -15.41 31.32
CA ASN A 165 1.40 -16.70 31.80
C ASN A 165 2.62 -17.44 32.33
N SER A 166 2.90 -17.29 33.63
CA SER A 166 3.77 -18.22 34.36
C SER A 166 2.98 -19.49 34.67
N PRO A 167 3.41 -20.67 34.21
CA PRO A 167 2.99 -21.92 34.82
C PRO A 167 3.84 -22.17 36.08
N SER A 168 3.12 -22.40 37.19
CA SER A 168 3.50 -23.00 38.49
C SER A 168 4.67 -22.39 39.27
#